data_AF-A0A4S3KTF7-F1
#
_entry.id   AF-A0A4S3KTF7-F1
#
_cell.length_a   1.000
_cell.length_b   1.000
_cell.length_c   1.000
_cell.angle_alpha   90.00
_cell.angle_beta   90.00
_cell.angle_gamma   90.00
#
_symmetry.space_group_name_H-M   'P 1'
#
loop_
_entity.id
_entity.type
_entity.pdbx_description
1 polymer ?
#
loop_
_entity_poly.entity_id
_entity_poly.type
_entity_poly.pdbx_seq_one_letter_code
_entity_poly.pdbx_strand_id
1 'polypeptide(L)'
;MFDSLLNFFAHGLVNAGLGSMAIYLLVVTQLTILSVTLYLHRSQAHRGVDFHPLIAHFFRFWAWLTTAMVTKQWVAVHRKHHARVETADDPHSPMVFGIKRVFWQGVELYRVAANDKAIEEKYGRGTPDDWIERHLYARFPDAGPTLLALLSVALFGFWGLAIWAIQMLWIPFWAAGFVNGLGHYWGYRNFESADTSTNLSPWGLWIGGEELHNNHHAFPSSAKFALRKFEVDIGWVVIRCLQALRLAKVLRVAPSLDVRPNVHLPDSETLRAVLTHRFHALTDYYRQVIMPTLRDEAAQASECVRGVPAKLRRALADGGRWLDGEGRARMQTLIERRPTLRTVVEFRARLLAALDQRVPEQALKNLQQWVREAEASGISVLQQYAARLKAYALPA
;
A
#
# COMPACT_ATOMS: atom_id res chain seq x y z
N MET A 1 31.39 -12.92 43.68
CA MET A 1 31.61 -12.45 42.29
C MET A 1 30.87 -13.34 41.29
N PHE A 2 31.08 -14.66 41.31
CA PHE A 2 30.40 -15.59 40.41
C PHE A 2 28.86 -15.57 40.58
N ASP A 3 28.35 -15.63 41.80
CA ASP A 3 26.91 -15.58 42.07
C ASP A 3 26.27 -14.25 41.65
N SER A 4 27.01 -13.15 41.80
CA SER A 4 26.57 -11.82 41.36
C SER A 4 26.45 -11.73 39.83
N LEU A 5 27.38 -12.36 39.10
CA LEU A 5 27.33 -12.45 37.64
C LEU A 5 26.18 -13.35 37.17
N LEU A 6 26.00 -14.52 37.80
CA LEU A 6 24.87 -15.40 37.50
C LEU A 6 23.53 -14.73 37.75
N ASN A 7 23.40 -14.02 38.87
CA ASN A 7 22.19 -13.26 39.20
C ASN A 7 21.92 -12.16 38.17
N PHE A 8 22.95 -11.41 37.74
CA PHE A 8 22.82 -10.43 36.69
C PHE A 8 22.40 -11.05 35.35
N PHE A 9 23.01 -12.17 34.94
CA PHE A 9 22.61 -12.83 33.69
C PHE A 9 21.21 -13.45 33.76
N ALA A 10 20.73 -13.84 34.94
CA ALA A 10 19.38 -14.36 35.10
C ALA A 10 18.31 -13.26 35.10
N HIS A 11 18.61 -12.09 35.68
CA HIS A 11 17.59 -11.08 36.03
C HIS A 11 17.81 -9.69 35.43
N GLY A 12 19.02 -9.40 34.94
CA GLY A 12 19.45 -8.06 34.54
C GLY A 12 19.43 -7.06 35.70
N LEU A 13 19.53 -5.78 35.37
CA LEU A 13 19.47 -4.69 36.36
C LEU A 13 18.07 -4.45 36.92
N VAL A 14 17.02 -4.74 36.15
CA VAL A 14 15.63 -4.41 36.52
C VAL A 14 14.96 -5.52 37.31
N ASN A 15 15.45 -6.77 37.21
CA ASN A 15 14.83 -7.94 37.84
C ASN A 15 13.32 -8.06 37.51
N ALA A 16 13.00 -7.86 36.23
CA ALA A 16 11.62 -7.86 35.76
C ALA A 16 11.07 -9.30 35.68
N GLY A 17 9.81 -9.50 36.10
CA GLY A 17 9.10 -10.76 35.85
C GLY A 17 8.72 -10.92 34.37
N LEU A 18 8.44 -12.16 33.95
CA LEU A 18 8.07 -12.50 32.56
C LEU A 18 6.90 -11.66 32.01
N GLY A 19 5.88 -11.39 32.81
CA GLY A 19 4.74 -10.55 32.40
C GLY A 19 5.15 -9.10 32.09
N SER A 20 6.05 -8.52 32.89
CA SER A 20 6.56 -7.16 32.65
C SER A 20 7.44 -7.11 31.40
N MET A 21 8.28 -8.14 31.20
CA MET A 21 9.09 -8.28 29.98
C MET A 21 8.22 -8.44 28.72
N ALA A 22 7.12 -9.19 28.80
CA ALA A 22 6.19 -9.35 27.69
C ALA A 22 5.48 -8.04 27.31
N ILE A 23 5.04 -7.27 28.32
CA ILE A 23 4.46 -5.94 28.10
C ILE A 23 5.49 -4.99 27.49
N TYR A 24 6.71 -4.98 28.04
CA TYR A 24 7.82 -4.19 27.49
C TYR A 24 8.05 -4.53 26.01
N LEU A 25 8.18 -5.83 25.69
CA LEU A 25 8.38 -6.31 24.32
C LEU A 25 7.25 -5.85 23.39
N LEU A 26 5.99 -5.95 23.83
CA LEU A 26 4.84 -5.49 23.05
C LEU A 26 4.91 -3.97 22.78
N VAL A 27 5.25 -3.17 23.78
CA VAL A 27 5.38 -1.72 23.62
C VAL A 27 6.50 -1.37 22.64
N VAL A 28 7.69 -1.94 22.82
CA VAL A 28 8.84 -1.59 21.97
C VAL A 28 8.70 -2.10 20.54
N THR A 29 8.04 -3.23 20.32
CA THR A 29 7.74 -3.73 18.96
C THR A 29 6.71 -2.85 18.26
N GLN A 30 5.67 -2.41 18.97
CA GLN A 30 4.67 -1.48 18.44
C GLN A 30 5.27 -0.10 18.12
N LEU A 31 6.16 0.43 18.97
CA LEU A 31 6.91 1.66 18.67
C LEU A 31 7.77 1.51 17.40
N THR A 32 8.36 0.34 17.17
CA THR A 32 9.13 0.07 15.96
C THR A 32 8.24 0.06 14.72
N ILE A 33 7.08 -0.60 14.77
CA ILE A 33 6.09 -0.56 13.69
C ILE A 33 5.65 0.89 13.42
N LEU A 34 5.28 1.64 14.45
CA LEU A 34 4.88 3.04 14.30
C LEU A 34 5.99 3.91 13.71
N SER A 35 7.26 3.64 14.03
CA SER A 35 8.40 4.37 13.44
C SER A 35 8.53 4.10 11.94
N VAL A 36 8.33 2.85 11.50
CA VAL A 36 8.33 2.52 10.07
C VAL A 36 7.10 3.12 9.38
N THR A 37 5.90 2.88 9.92
CA THR A 37 4.62 3.33 9.35
C THR A 37 4.47 4.84 9.30
N LEU A 38 4.68 5.54 10.41
CA LEU A 38 4.43 6.97 10.49
C LEU A 38 5.54 7.75 9.83
N TYR A 39 6.79 7.48 10.24
CA TYR A 39 7.93 8.29 9.81
C TYR A 39 8.48 7.83 8.46
N LEU A 40 8.97 6.59 8.33
CA LEU A 40 9.59 6.16 7.06
C LEU A 40 8.57 6.12 5.91
N HIS A 41 7.39 5.56 6.16
CA HIS A 41 6.39 5.31 5.13
C HIS A 41 5.53 6.54 4.83
N ARG A 42 4.67 6.98 5.76
CA ARG A 42 3.70 8.06 5.52
C ARG A 42 4.35 9.44 5.41
N SER A 43 5.39 9.72 6.20
CA SER A 43 6.07 11.01 6.18
C SER A 43 7.17 11.06 5.11
N GLN A 44 8.22 10.26 5.23
CA GLN A 44 9.41 10.41 4.39
C GLN A 44 9.19 9.89 2.95
N ALA A 45 8.62 8.70 2.78
CA ALA A 45 8.41 8.17 1.44
C ALA A 45 7.30 8.88 0.67
N HIS A 46 6.15 9.13 1.32
CA HIS A 46 4.93 9.58 0.64
C HIS A 46 4.49 11.01 0.91
N ARG A 47 5.12 11.71 1.87
CA ARG A 47 4.81 13.12 2.19
C ARG A 47 3.31 13.34 2.48
N GLY A 48 2.67 12.39 3.16
CA GLY A 48 1.27 12.52 3.60
C GLY A 48 1.14 13.32 4.89
N VAL A 49 2.17 13.31 5.73
CA VAL A 49 2.23 14.01 7.02
C VAL A 49 3.63 14.55 7.30
N ASP A 50 3.70 15.77 7.82
CA ASP A 50 4.92 16.33 8.41
C ASP A 50 4.83 16.27 9.93
N PHE A 51 5.89 15.80 10.59
CA PHE A 51 5.98 15.79 12.05
C PHE A 51 6.83 16.95 12.56
N HIS A 52 6.53 17.39 13.78
CA HIS A 52 7.40 18.30 14.52
C HIS A 52 8.83 17.71 14.60
N PRO A 53 9.90 18.52 14.46
CA PRO A 53 11.27 18.01 14.37
C PRO A 53 11.67 17.02 15.49
N LEU A 54 11.21 17.25 16.73
CA LEU A 54 11.45 16.33 17.85
C LEU A 54 10.82 14.95 17.64
N ILE A 55 9.58 14.90 17.13
CA ILE A 55 8.87 13.64 16.87
C ILE A 55 9.48 12.93 15.66
N ALA A 56 9.82 13.69 14.61
CA ALA A 56 10.51 13.16 13.44
C ALA A 56 11.87 12.54 13.85
N HIS A 57 12.65 13.24 14.67
CA HIS A 57 13.92 12.74 15.17
C HIS A 57 13.77 11.52 16.07
N PHE A 58 12.78 11.51 16.98
CA PHE A 58 12.48 10.35 17.82
C PHE A 58 12.22 9.10 16.98
N PHE A 59 11.31 9.16 15.99
CA PHE A 59 11.03 8.02 15.12
C PHE A 59 12.24 7.61 14.28
N ARG A 60 13.02 8.58 13.79
CA ARG A 60 14.25 8.32 13.04
C ARG A 60 15.27 7.57 13.88
N PHE A 61 15.55 8.06 15.08
CA PHE A 61 16.46 7.43 16.04
C PHE A 61 15.97 6.03 16.41
N TRP A 62 14.68 5.88 16.70
CA TRP A 62 14.10 4.60 17.08
C TRP A 62 14.21 3.58 15.96
N ALA A 63 13.91 3.97 14.71
CA ALA A 63 14.09 3.10 13.55
C ALA A 63 15.55 2.68 13.37
N TRP A 64 16.50 3.61 13.47
CA TRP A 64 17.93 3.27 13.43
C TRP A 64 18.32 2.28 14.54
N LEU A 65 17.89 2.53 15.78
CA LEU A 65 18.17 1.71 16.95
C LEU A 65 17.62 0.28 16.82
N THR A 66 16.41 0.12 16.27
CA THR A 66 15.70 -1.17 16.29
C THR A 66 15.76 -1.93 14.97
N THR A 67 16.23 -1.34 13.88
CA THR A 67 16.20 -1.98 12.55
C THR A 67 17.45 -1.77 11.70
N ALA A 68 18.39 -0.91 12.13
CA ALA A 68 19.50 -0.42 11.30
C ALA A 68 19.08 0.31 10.00
N MET A 69 17.80 0.70 9.87
CA MET A 69 17.32 1.38 8.67
C MET A 69 17.87 2.80 8.57
N VAL A 70 18.49 3.10 7.43
CA VAL A 70 18.84 4.46 7.00
C VAL A 70 17.67 5.05 6.23
N THR A 71 17.25 6.27 6.59
CA THR A 71 16.02 6.89 6.06
C THR A 71 16.02 6.91 4.54
N LYS A 72 17.13 7.39 3.95
CA LYS A 72 17.28 7.56 2.50
C LYS A 72 17.22 6.25 1.73
N GLN A 73 17.88 5.21 2.24
CA GLN A 73 17.87 3.88 1.62
C GLN A 73 16.47 3.28 1.63
N TRP A 74 15.79 3.31 2.79
CA TRP A 74 14.45 2.74 2.90
C TRP A 74 13.45 3.45 1.98
N VAL A 75 13.47 4.79 1.99
CA VAL A 75 12.63 5.62 1.11
C VAL A 75 12.90 5.34 -0.35
N ALA A 76 14.16 5.17 -0.75
CA ALA A 76 14.53 4.89 -2.13
C ALA A 76 13.99 3.53 -2.60
N VAL A 77 14.18 2.48 -1.79
CA VAL A 77 13.67 1.13 -2.09
C VAL A 77 12.15 1.14 -2.18
N HIS A 78 11.46 1.78 -1.23
CA HIS A 78 9.99 1.85 -1.21
C HIS A 78 9.42 2.63 -2.39
N ARG A 79 10.02 3.78 -2.73
CA ARG A 79 9.59 4.57 -3.90
C ARG A 79 9.90 3.86 -5.21
N LYS A 80 11.00 3.10 -5.30
CA LYS A 80 11.26 2.23 -6.46
C LYS A 80 10.18 1.16 -6.61
N HIS A 81 9.80 0.51 -5.50
CA HIS A 81 8.68 -0.44 -5.49
C HIS A 81 7.41 0.20 -6.06
N HIS A 82 6.95 1.35 -5.54
CA HIS A 82 5.77 2.02 -6.12
C HIS A 82 5.92 2.41 -7.60
N ALA A 83 7.11 2.86 -8.01
CA ALA A 83 7.36 3.28 -9.39
C ALA A 83 7.44 2.11 -10.38
N ARG A 84 7.78 0.91 -9.90
CA ARG A 84 8.06 -0.28 -10.69
C ARG A 84 7.27 -1.51 -10.25
N VAL A 85 6.17 -1.27 -9.54
CA VAL A 85 5.39 -2.29 -8.84
C VAL A 85 5.03 -3.46 -9.76
N GLU A 86 5.29 -4.67 -9.29
CA GLU A 86 5.07 -5.93 -10.04
C GLU A 86 5.76 -6.02 -11.42
N THR A 87 6.84 -5.27 -11.62
CA THR A 87 7.75 -5.45 -12.76
C THR A 87 9.05 -6.10 -12.33
N ALA A 88 9.88 -6.54 -13.27
CA ALA A 88 11.21 -7.08 -12.97
C ALA A 88 12.13 -6.09 -12.22
N ASP A 89 11.84 -4.79 -12.32
CA ASP A 89 12.56 -3.73 -11.60
C ASP A 89 12.06 -3.51 -10.17
N ASP A 90 10.93 -4.11 -9.76
CA ASP A 90 10.42 -4.04 -8.39
C ASP A 90 11.39 -4.78 -7.46
N PRO A 91 11.97 -4.13 -6.43
CA PRO A 91 12.92 -4.78 -5.54
C PRO A 91 12.35 -5.97 -4.75
N HIS A 92 11.03 -6.08 -4.58
CA HIS A 92 10.43 -7.13 -3.76
C HIS A 92 9.03 -7.56 -4.22
N SER A 93 8.80 -7.60 -5.55
CA SER A 93 7.56 -8.13 -6.12
C SER A 93 7.39 -9.63 -5.83
N PRO A 94 6.31 -10.06 -5.17
CA PRO A 94 6.01 -11.48 -5.02
C PRO A 94 5.52 -12.13 -6.32
N MET A 95 5.06 -11.35 -7.31
CA MET A 95 4.70 -11.89 -8.63
C MET A 95 5.93 -12.23 -9.47
N VAL A 96 7.05 -11.51 -9.28
CA VAL A 96 8.32 -11.77 -9.99
C VAL A 96 9.18 -12.77 -9.22
N PHE A 97 9.41 -12.54 -7.93
CA PHE A 97 10.33 -13.38 -7.12
C PHE A 97 9.66 -14.59 -6.47
N GLY A 98 8.33 -14.63 -6.47
CA GLY A 98 7.54 -15.63 -5.77
C GLY A 98 7.36 -15.32 -4.28
N ILE A 99 6.17 -15.63 -3.76
CA ILE A 99 5.79 -15.30 -2.38
C ILE A 99 6.73 -15.87 -1.33
N LYS A 100 7.24 -17.11 -1.50
CA LYS A 100 8.16 -17.73 -0.54
C LYS A 100 9.47 -16.94 -0.40
N ARG A 101 9.99 -16.43 -1.52
CA ARG A 101 11.23 -15.66 -1.53
C ARG A 101 11.04 -14.30 -0.88
N VAL A 102 9.99 -13.56 -1.25
CA VAL A 102 9.70 -12.27 -0.62
C VAL A 102 9.43 -12.43 0.88
N PHE A 103 8.72 -13.49 1.28
CA PHE A 103 8.38 -13.71 2.68
C PHE A 103 9.59 -14.03 3.57
N TRP A 104 10.47 -14.93 3.13
CA TRP A 104 11.58 -15.42 3.96
C TRP A 104 12.93 -14.73 3.67
N GLN A 105 13.09 -14.14 2.48
CA GLN A 105 14.32 -13.48 2.03
C GLN A 105 14.11 -11.98 1.75
N GLY A 106 13.01 -11.38 2.21
CA GLY A 106 12.72 -9.96 2.00
C GLY A 106 13.81 -9.01 2.48
N VAL A 107 14.54 -9.36 3.55
CA VAL A 107 15.68 -8.59 4.05
C VAL A 107 16.85 -8.61 3.07
N GLU A 108 17.11 -9.75 2.43
CA GLU A 108 18.16 -9.88 1.42
C GLU A 108 17.81 -9.03 0.19
N LEU A 109 16.57 -9.15 -0.32
CA LEU A 109 16.06 -8.34 -1.42
C LEU A 109 16.16 -6.84 -1.11
N TYR A 110 15.78 -6.44 0.11
CA TYR A 110 15.93 -5.07 0.58
C TYR A 110 17.39 -4.63 0.58
N ARG A 111 18.31 -5.42 1.15
CA ARG A 111 19.74 -5.08 1.24
C ARG A 111 20.38 -4.92 -0.14
N VAL A 112 20.04 -5.79 -1.09
CA VAL A 112 20.51 -5.68 -2.48
C VAL A 112 20.08 -4.33 -3.07
N ALA A 113 18.81 -3.96 -2.93
CA ALA A 113 18.29 -2.71 -3.46
C ALA A 113 18.79 -1.46 -2.69
N ALA A 114 18.97 -1.55 -1.38
CA ALA A 114 19.44 -0.47 -0.53
C ALA A 114 20.92 -0.14 -0.76
N ASN A 115 21.73 -1.12 -1.17
CA ASN A 115 23.15 -0.93 -1.47
C ASN A 115 23.42 -0.42 -2.89
N ASP A 116 22.39 -0.33 -3.74
CA ASP A 116 22.50 0.27 -5.06
C ASP A 116 22.39 1.80 -4.99
N LYS A 117 23.53 2.47 -5.16
CA LYS A 117 23.61 3.94 -5.12
C LYS A 117 22.74 4.63 -6.18
N ALA A 118 22.55 4.01 -7.34
CA ALA A 118 21.71 4.59 -8.38
C ALA A 118 20.23 4.61 -7.97
N ILE A 119 19.78 3.59 -7.23
CA ILE A 119 18.44 3.57 -6.62
C ILE A 119 18.34 4.69 -5.58
N GLU A 120 19.33 4.77 -4.69
CA GLU A 120 19.36 5.77 -3.61
C GLU A 120 19.32 7.21 -4.13
N GLU A 121 20.14 7.55 -5.13
CA GLU A 121 20.21 8.89 -5.73
C GLU A 121 18.94 9.27 -6.50
N LYS A 122 18.33 8.30 -7.19
CA LYS A 122 17.14 8.53 -8.00
C LYS A 122 15.87 8.64 -7.15
N TYR A 123 15.69 7.74 -6.19
CA TYR A 123 14.44 7.59 -5.45
C TYR A 123 14.51 8.15 -4.02
N GLY A 124 15.69 8.31 -3.42
CA GLY A 124 15.88 8.79 -2.04
C GLY A 124 15.86 10.31 -1.84
N ARG A 125 15.48 11.10 -2.85
CA ARG A 125 15.52 12.57 -2.76
C ARG A 125 14.55 13.11 -1.70
N GLY A 126 14.93 14.22 -1.04
CA GLY A 126 14.07 14.90 -0.06
C GLY A 126 13.95 14.20 1.30
N THR A 127 14.88 13.30 1.61
CA THR A 127 15.09 12.76 2.96
C THR A 127 16.11 13.61 3.73
N PRO A 128 16.24 13.44 5.06
CA PRO A 128 17.25 14.15 5.84
C PRO A 128 18.67 13.86 5.34
N ASP A 129 19.52 14.89 5.38
CA ASP A 129 20.96 14.82 5.13
C ASP A 129 21.72 15.69 6.15
N ASP A 130 21.17 15.80 7.36
CA ASP A 130 21.78 16.58 8.44
C ASP A 130 23.05 15.89 8.98
N TRP A 131 23.74 16.58 9.90
CA TRP A 131 24.99 16.07 10.47
C TRP A 131 24.83 14.70 11.12
N ILE A 132 23.71 14.45 11.84
CA ILE A 132 23.47 13.19 12.53
C ILE A 132 23.23 12.07 11.52
N GLU A 133 22.46 12.34 10.46
CA GLU A 133 22.25 11.35 9.38
C GLU A 133 23.60 10.92 8.79
N ARG A 134 24.45 11.88 8.41
CA ARG A 134 25.72 11.59 7.71
C ARG A 134 26.79 10.95 8.58
N HIS A 135 26.88 11.33 9.85
CA HIS A 135 28.00 10.93 10.72
C HIS A 135 27.65 9.85 11.73
N LEU A 136 26.36 9.59 11.98
CA LEU A 136 25.91 8.55 12.90
C LEU A 136 25.03 7.52 12.19
N TYR A 137 23.85 7.91 11.70
CA TYR A 137 22.86 6.93 11.25
C TYR A 137 23.25 6.21 9.97
N ALA A 138 23.64 6.94 8.92
CA ALA A 138 24.09 6.37 7.66
C ALA A 138 25.52 5.79 7.75
N ARG A 139 26.36 6.35 8.62
CA ARG A 139 27.75 5.89 8.79
C ARG A 139 27.84 4.59 9.59
N PHE A 140 27.00 4.43 10.61
CA PHE A 140 27.00 3.31 11.54
C PHE A 140 25.59 2.72 11.73
N PRO A 141 24.96 2.18 10.67
CA PRO A 141 23.61 1.62 10.77
C PRO A 141 23.52 0.47 11.79
N ASP A 142 24.53 -0.39 11.84
CA ASP A 142 24.55 -1.54 12.76
C ASP A 142 24.81 -1.17 14.23
N ALA A 143 25.30 0.05 14.50
CA ALA A 143 25.54 0.49 15.88
C ALA A 143 24.23 0.66 16.66
N GLY A 144 23.11 0.90 15.97
CA GLY A 144 21.78 0.96 16.58
C GLY A 144 21.37 -0.39 17.19
N PRO A 145 21.20 -1.45 16.39
CA PRO A 145 20.87 -2.78 16.91
C PRO A 145 21.91 -3.31 17.91
N THR A 146 23.19 -3.00 17.71
CA THR A 146 24.25 -3.36 18.67
C THR A 146 24.02 -2.70 20.03
N LEU A 147 23.76 -1.39 20.05
CA LEU A 147 23.43 -0.67 21.28
C LEU A 147 22.17 -1.25 21.93
N LEU A 148 21.13 -1.56 21.15
CA LEU A 148 19.91 -2.17 21.66
C LEU A 148 20.18 -3.54 22.31
N ALA A 149 21.05 -4.37 21.73
CA ALA A 149 21.43 -5.66 22.31
C ALA A 149 22.09 -5.48 23.68
N LEU A 150 23.06 -4.57 23.77
CA LEU A 150 23.77 -4.26 25.01
C LEU A 150 22.81 -3.74 26.09
N LEU A 151 21.91 -2.82 25.72
CA LEU A 151 20.90 -2.30 26.64
C LEU A 151 19.92 -3.40 27.08
N SER A 152 19.50 -4.27 26.17
CA SER A 152 18.54 -5.34 26.50
C SER A 152 19.16 -6.34 27.47
N VAL A 153 20.42 -6.73 27.24
CA VAL A 153 21.17 -7.61 28.16
C VAL A 153 21.43 -6.93 29.50
N ALA A 154 21.77 -5.64 29.50
CA ALA A 154 21.94 -4.89 30.74
C ALA A 154 20.65 -4.87 31.58
N LEU A 155 19.50 -4.63 30.94
CA LEU A 155 18.22 -4.51 31.64
C LEU A 155 17.65 -5.85 32.10
N PHE A 156 17.78 -6.90 31.28
CA PHE A 156 17.03 -8.17 31.46
C PHE A 156 17.91 -9.43 31.49
N GLY A 157 19.24 -9.29 31.47
CA GLY A 157 20.16 -10.43 31.42
C GLY A 157 20.01 -11.22 30.12
N PHE A 158 20.04 -12.55 30.20
CA PHE A 158 19.93 -13.45 29.05
C PHE A 158 18.59 -13.31 28.32
N TRP A 159 17.50 -13.02 29.03
CA TRP A 159 16.20 -12.69 28.42
C TRP A 159 16.25 -11.46 27.52
N GLY A 160 17.20 -10.56 27.78
CA GLY A 160 17.51 -9.42 26.92
C GLY A 160 17.89 -9.81 25.49
N LEU A 161 18.62 -10.92 25.31
CA LEU A 161 18.96 -11.43 23.97
C LEU A 161 17.71 -11.91 23.22
N ALA A 162 16.78 -12.57 23.92
CA ALA A 162 15.53 -13.02 23.32
C ALA A 162 14.65 -11.83 22.89
N ILE A 163 14.50 -10.83 23.76
CA ILE A 163 13.80 -9.58 23.44
C ILE A 163 14.42 -8.89 22.22
N TRP A 164 15.74 -8.75 22.21
CA TRP A 164 16.47 -8.16 21.09
C TRP A 164 16.27 -8.95 19.79
N ALA A 165 16.39 -10.28 19.83
CA ALA A 165 16.21 -11.14 18.66
C ALA A 165 14.78 -11.03 18.09
N ILE A 166 13.77 -11.00 18.95
CA ILE A 166 12.37 -10.79 18.51
C ILE A 166 12.22 -9.42 17.86
N GLN A 167 12.83 -8.36 18.42
CA GLN A 167 12.81 -7.03 17.82
C GLN A 167 13.44 -7.03 16.41
N MET A 168 14.57 -7.73 16.22
CA MET A 168 15.25 -7.82 14.91
C MET A 168 14.41 -8.56 13.87
N LEU A 169 13.65 -9.57 14.28
CA LEU A 169 12.79 -10.35 13.38
C LEU A 169 11.45 -9.66 13.08
N TRP A 170 11.05 -8.69 13.91
CA TRP A 170 9.70 -8.11 13.88
C TRP A 170 9.37 -7.43 12.55
N ILE A 171 10.19 -6.46 12.13
CA ILE A 171 9.97 -5.72 10.88
C ILE A 171 10.20 -6.60 9.63
N PRO A 172 11.24 -7.43 9.53
CA PRO A 172 11.36 -8.41 8.47
C PRO A 172 10.10 -9.25 8.26
N PHE A 173 9.53 -9.79 9.33
CA PHE A 173 8.35 -10.64 9.25
C PHE A 173 7.09 -9.83 8.87
N TRP A 174 6.80 -8.76 9.60
CA TRP A 174 5.55 -8.01 9.43
C TRP A 174 5.56 -7.05 8.23
N ALA A 175 6.67 -6.37 7.94
CA ALA A 175 6.71 -5.45 6.80
C ALA A 175 7.06 -6.19 5.50
N ALA A 176 8.21 -6.88 5.45
CA ALA A 176 8.64 -7.51 4.21
C ALA A 176 7.81 -8.77 3.88
N GLY A 177 7.59 -9.64 4.87
CA GLY A 177 6.83 -10.87 4.64
C GLY A 177 5.33 -10.64 4.55
N PHE A 178 4.75 -10.00 5.55
CA PHE A 178 3.31 -9.86 5.64
C PHE A 178 2.77 -8.74 4.72
N VAL A 179 3.23 -7.49 4.87
CA VAL A 179 2.73 -6.37 4.06
C VAL A 179 3.17 -6.49 2.59
N ASN A 180 4.47 -6.56 2.31
CA ASN A 180 4.95 -6.60 0.91
C ASN A 180 4.70 -7.96 0.25
N GLY A 181 4.83 -9.06 0.99
CA GLY A 181 4.54 -10.40 0.48
C GLY A 181 3.05 -10.66 0.35
N LEU A 182 2.34 -10.85 1.48
CA LEU A 182 0.92 -11.20 1.44
C LEU A 182 0.05 -10.07 0.91
N GLY A 183 0.39 -8.81 1.19
CA GLY A 183 -0.37 -7.64 0.70
C GLY A 183 -0.26 -7.42 -0.80
N HIS A 184 0.50 -8.23 -1.54
CA HIS A 184 0.50 -8.28 -3.01
C HIS A 184 0.08 -9.65 -3.57
N TYR A 185 -0.30 -10.57 -2.69
CA TYR A 185 -0.57 -11.97 -3.05
C TYR A 185 -2.00 -12.40 -2.68
N TRP A 186 -2.53 -11.94 -1.54
CA TRP A 186 -3.81 -12.40 -1.01
C TRP A 186 -4.55 -11.31 -0.24
N GLY A 187 -5.88 -11.30 -0.31
CA GLY A 187 -6.73 -10.34 0.39
C GLY A 187 -7.85 -9.79 -0.50
N TYR A 188 -8.52 -8.76 -0.03
CA TYR A 188 -9.58 -8.07 -0.79
C TYR A 188 -9.07 -6.77 -1.41
N ARG A 189 -9.82 -6.20 -2.36
CA ARG A 189 -9.48 -4.93 -3.01
C ARG A 189 -10.66 -3.96 -2.96
N ASN A 190 -10.37 -2.72 -2.57
CA ASN A 190 -11.29 -1.60 -2.73
C ASN A 190 -11.10 -0.91 -4.08
N PHE A 191 -9.89 -0.97 -4.64
CA PHE A 191 -9.47 -0.24 -5.82
C PHE A 191 -8.87 -1.19 -6.85
N GLU A 192 -9.36 -1.10 -8.09
CA GLU A 192 -8.76 -1.77 -9.24
C GLU A 192 -7.55 -0.94 -9.72
N SER A 193 -6.45 -1.05 -8.98
CA SER A 193 -5.14 -0.51 -9.36
C SER A 193 -4.42 -1.42 -10.36
N ALA A 194 -3.43 -0.87 -11.04
CA ALA A 194 -2.67 -1.58 -12.07
C ALA A 194 -1.70 -2.63 -11.51
N ASP A 195 -1.55 -2.72 -10.19
CA ASP A 195 -0.73 -3.68 -9.42
C ASP A 195 -1.59 -4.78 -8.78
N THR A 196 -0.96 -5.74 -8.09
CA THR A 196 -1.63 -6.85 -7.37
C THR A 196 -1.86 -6.60 -5.87
N SER A 197 -1.72 -5.36 -5.39
CA SER A 197 -1.90 -5.03 -3.97
C SER A 197 -3.30 -5.40 -3.42
N THR A 198 -3.37 -5.81 -2.17
CA THR A 198 -4.57 -6.28 -1.49
C THR A 198 -4.61 -5.75 -0.07
N ASN A 199 -5.81 -5.60 0.48
CA ASN A 199 -6.01 -5.31 1.89
C ASN A 199 -6.12 -6.63 2.67
N LEU A 200 -5.46 -6.68 3.83
CA LEU A 200 -5.37 -7.82 4.72
C LEU A 200 -6.04 -7.53 6.09
N SER A 201 -7.22 -6.92 6.11
CA SER A 201 -7.96 -6.64 7.36
C SER A 201 -8.37 -7.94 8.11
N PRO A 202 -8.42 -7.98 9.46
CA PRO A 202 -8.36 -6.86 10.40
C PRO A 202 -7.06 -6.77 11.24
N TRP A 203 -5.90 -7.07 10.66
CA TRP A 203 -4.62 -7.01 11.39
C TRP A 203 -4.12 -5.60 11.71
N GLY A 204 -4.92 -4.55 11.44
CA GLY A 204 -4.58 -3.14 11.68
C GLY A 204 -4.31 -2.76 13.11
N LEU A 205 -4.75 -3.59 14.06
CA LEU A 205 -4.34 -3.45 15.45
C LEU A 205 -2.85 -3.75 15.66
N TRP A 206 -2.25 -4.57 14.80
CA TRP A 206 -0.92 -5.12 14.99
C TRP A 206 0.16 -4.44 14.14
N ILE A 207 -0.18 -4.04 12.92
CA ILE A 207 0.78 -3.45 11.95
C ILE A 207 0.42 -2.02 11.53
N GLY A 208 -0.27 -1.28 12.39
CA GLY A 208 -0.41 0.17 12.25
C GLY A 208 -1.27 0.65 11.07
N GLY A 209 -2.02 -0.23 10.42
CA GLY A 209 -2.82 0.06 9.21
C GLY A 209 -2.09 -0.26 7.89
N GLU A 210 -0.84 -0.72 7.92
CA GLU A 210 -0.05 -1.09 6.73
C GLU A 210 -0.68 -2.26 5.94
N GLU A 211 -1.54 -3.05 6.57
CA GLU A 211 -2.28 -4.13 5.93
C GLU A 211 -3.31 -3.62 4.91
N LEU A 212 -3.64 -2.32 4.93
CA LEU A 212 -4.54 -1.67 3.98
C LEU A 212 -3.80 -1.26 2.71
N HIS A 213 -3.04 -2.21 2.16
CA HIS A 213 -2.05 -1.98 1.12
C HIS A 213 -2.66 -1.58 -0.22
N ASN A 214 -3.82 -2.13 -0.58
CA ASN A 214 -4.53 -1.72 -1.80
C ASN A 214 -5.05 -0.28 -1.73
N ASN A 215 -5.49 0.16 -0.55
CA ASN A 215 -5.89 1.56 -0.35
C ASN A 215 -4.69 2.49 -0.49
N HIS A 216 -3.57 2.09 0.10
CA HIS A 216 -2.31 2.80 0.03
C HIS A 216 -1.78 2.91 -1.41
N HIS A 217 -1.71 1.81 -2.16
CA HIS A 217 -1.30 1.84 -3.57
C HIS A 217 -2.23 2.67 -4.47
N ALA A 218 -3.53 2.74 -4.14
CA ALA A 218 -4.45 3.62 -4.84
C ALA A 218 -4.21 5.11 -4.53
N PHE A 219 -3.86 5.44 -3.29
CA PHE A 219 -3.65 6.82 -2.82
C PHE A 219 -2.35 6.95 -1.99
N PRO A 220 -1.17 6.81 -2.61
CA PRO A 220 0.08 6.64 -1.87
C PRO A 220 0.42 7.83 -0.98
N SER A 221 0.06 9.05 -1.42
CA SER A 221 0.31 10.26 -0.64
C SER A 221 -0.66 10.50 0.53
N SER A 222 -1.67 9.65 0.73
CA SER A 222 -2.63 9.81 1.83
C SER A 222 -1.98 9.44 3.16
N ALA A 223 -2.10 10.30 4.18
CA ALA A 223 -1.70 9.97 5.55
C ALA A 223 -2.62 8.93 6.23
N LYS A 224 -3.80 8.69 5.65
CA LYS A 224 -4.82 7.75 6.15
C LYS A 224 -4.97 6.61 5.15
N PHE A 225 -4.79 5.38 5.61
CA PHE A 225 -4.95 4.18 4.79
C PHE A 225 -6.35 3.57 4.89
N ALA A 226 -7.08 3.78 5.99
CA ALA A 226 -8.47 3.35 6.12
C ALA A 226 -9.45 4.22 5.31
N LEU A 227 -10.14 3.58 4.37
CA LEU A 227 -11.13 4.18 3.46
C LEU A 227 -12.53 3.57 3.61
N ARG A 228 -12.66 2.45 4.32
CA ARG A 228 -13.96 1.84 4.70
C ARG A 228 -14.16 1.86 6.21
N LYS A 229 -15.43 1.86 6.65
CA LYS A 229 -15.79 1.97 8.08
C LYS A 229 -15.30 0.81 8.95
N PHE A 230 -15.14 -0.38 8.35
CA PHE A 230 -14.67 -1.59 9.05
C PHE A 230 -13.15 -1.73 9.06
N GLU A 231 -12.43 -0.85 8.36
CA GLU A 231 -10.97 -0.87 8.31
C GLU A 231 -10.39 -0.12 9.51
N VAL A 232 -9.34 -0.69 10.11
CA VAL A 232 -8.67 -0.14 11.30
C VAL A 232 -7.33 0.43 10.88
N ASP A 233 -7.04 1.67 11.27
CA ASP A 233 -5.77 2.34 10.98
C ASP A 233 -5.27 3.04 12.25
N ILE A 234 -4.50 2.32 13.06
CA ILE A 234 -3.88 2.88 14.27
C ILE A 234 -2.94 4.03 13.92
N GLY A 235 -2.19 3.92 12.82
CA GLY A 235 -1.29 4.99 12.39
C GLY A 235 -2.04 6.32 12.22
N TRP A 236 -3.25 6.28 11.66
CA TRP A 236 -4.10 7.46 11.54
C TRP A 236 -4.54 8.00 12.89
N VAL A 237 -4.94 7.14 13.83
CA VAL A 237 -5.29 7.56 15.20
C VAL A 237 -4.12 8.28 15.85
N VAL A 238 -2.90 7.73 15.77
CA VAL A 238 -1.70 8.35 16.33
C VAL A 238 -1.40 9.69 15.66
N ILE A 239 -1.50 9.78 14.33
CA ILE A 239 -1.32 11.05 13.59
C ILE A 239 -2.33 12.09 14.08
N ARG A 240 -3.60 11.71 14.29
CA ARG A 240 -4.64 12.62 14.77
C ARG A 240 -4.40 13.09 16.20
N CYS A 241 -3.92 12.22 17.09
CA CYS A 241 -3.50 12.61 18.43
C CYS A 241 -2.34 13.60 18.39
N LEU A 242 -1.29 13.32 17.61
CA LEU A 242 -0.15 14.23 17.44
C LEU A 242 -0.57 15.56 16.80
N GLN A 243 -1.50 15.53 15.85
CA GLN A 243 -2.04 16.74 15.21
C GLN A 243 -2.81 17.61 16.23
N ALA A 244 -3.61 17.00 17.10
CA ALA A 244 -4.30 17.73 18.17
C ALA A 244 -3.31 18.42 19.12
N LEU A 245 -2.15 17.80 19.37
CA LEU A 245 -1.04 18.36 20.15
C LEU A 245 -0.15 19.33 19.35
N ARG A 246 -0.48 19.65 18.09
CA ARG A 246 0.34 20.48 17.18
C ARG A 246 1.73 19.90 16.88
N LEU A 247 1.88 18.58 17.04
CA LEU A 247 3.11 17.84 16.76
C LEU A 247 3.12 17.15 15.39
N ALA A 248 2.01 17.22 14.65
CA ALA A 248 1.90 16.71 13.28
C ALA A 248 1.02 17.64 12.42
N LYS A 249 1.35 17.74 11.14
CA LYS A 249 0.57 18.42 10.11
C LYS A 249 0.24 17.42 9.01
N VAL A 250 -1.03 17.03 8.92
CA VAL A 250 -1.54 16.23 7.80
C VAL A 250 -1.50 17.09 6.56
N LEU A 251 -0.79 16.62 5.53
CA LEU A 251 -0.64 17.31 4.25
C LEU A 251 -1.70 16.85 3.25
N ARG A 252 -1.99 15.54 3.24
CA ARG A 252 -2.88 14.92 2.26
C ARG A 252 -3.66 13.78 2.87
N VAL A 253 -4.92 13.67 2.46
CA VAL A 253 -5.81 12.54 2.72
C VAL A 253 -6.45 12.18 1.39
N ALA A 254 -6.69 10.89 1.15
CA ALA A 254 -7.40 10.44 -0.03
C ALA A 254 -8.72 11.23 -0.18
N PRO A 255 -8.98 11.84 -1.35
CA PRO A 255 -10.16 12.66 -1.55
C PRO A 255 -11.41 11.78 -1.49
N SER A 256 -12.53 12.36 -1.01
CA SER A 256 -13.85 11.75 -1.18
C SER A 256 -14.40 12.11 -2.55
N LEU A 257 -15.04 11.16 -3.23
CA LEU A 257 -15.72 11.42 -4.49
C LEU A 257 -17.06 12.11 -4.20
N ASP A 258 -17.35 13.20 -4.90
CA ASP A 258 -18.67 13.85 -4.91
C ASP A 258 -19.34 13.73 -6.29
N VAL A 259 -20.65 13.98 -6.36
CA VAL A 259 -21.45 13.87 -7.59
C VAL A 259 -22.32 15.12 -7.77
N ARG A 260 -22.07 15.89 -8.84
CA ARG A 260 -22.81 17.12 -9.19
C ARG A 260 -24.10 16.80 -9.95
N PRO A 261 -25.24 17.42 -9.62
CA PRO A 261 -26.46 17.26 -10.40
C PRO A 261 -26.36 17.97 -11.76
N ASN A 262 -27.18 17.53 -12.73
CA ASN A 262 -27.43 18.21 -14.01
C ASN A 262 -26.21 18.41 -14.94
N VAL A 263 -25.18 17.57 -14.85
CA VAL A 263 -24.05 17.61 -15.80
C VAL A 263 -24.41 16.87 -17.08
N HIS A 264 -24.53 17.60 -18.19
CA HIS A 264 -24.86 17.00 -19.50
C HIS A 264 -23.67 16.30 -20.14
N LEU A 265 -22.48 16.92 -20.09
CA LEU A 265 -21.22 16.39 -20.63
C LEU A 265 -20.08 16.68 -19.64
N PRO A 266 -19.05 15.82 -19.57
CA PRO A 266 -17.86 16.07 -18.77
C PRO A 266 -17.20 17.40 -19.12
N ASP A 267 -16.89 18.21 -18.12
CA ASP A 267 -16.08 19.43 -18.21
C ASP A 267 -14.67 19.20 -17.62
N SER A 268 -13.86 20.26 -17.54
CA SER A 268 -12.52 20.19 -16.96
C SER A 268 -12.51 19.78 -15.48
N GLU A 269 -13.56 20.12 -14.73
CA GLU A 269 -13.70 19.74 -13.32
C GLU A 269 -14.02 18.25 -13.19
N THR A 270 -14.96 17.74 -14.00
CA THR A 270 -15.25 16.31 -14.09
C THR A 270 -14.00 15.53 -14.49
N LEU A 271 -13.25 15.98 -15.51
CA LEU A 271 -12.00 15.31 -15.89
C LEU A 271 -11.02 15.26 -14.71
N ARG A 272 -10.83 16.37 -14.00
CA ARG A 272 -9.96 16.42 -12.82
C ARG A 272 -10.43 15.45 -11.74
N ALA A 273 -11.74 15.38 -11.47
CA ALA A 273 -12.31 14.46 -10.50
C ALA A 273 -12.13 13.01 -10.93
N VAL A 274 -12.44 12.66 -12.17
CA VAL A 274 -12.26 11.30 -12.70
C VAL A 274 -10.79 10.87 -12.67
N LEU A 275 -9.85 11.75 -13.03
CA LEU A 275 -8.41 11.46 -12.94
C LEU A 275 -7.95 11.26 -11.48
N THR A 276 -8.42 12.12 -10.57
CA THR A 276 -8.11 12.03 -9.14
C THR A 276 -8.66 10.73 -8.54
N HIS A 277 -9.83 10.31 -8.99
CA HIS A 277 -10.53 9.11 -8.53
C HIS A 277 -10.44 7.95 -9.54
N ARG A 278 -9.40 7.90 -10.38
CA ARG A 278 -9.35 6.97 -11.52
C ARG A 278 -9.56 5.51 -11.12
N PHE A 279 -8.96 5.08 -10.02
CA PHE A 279 -9.11 3.72 -9.54
C PHE A 279 -10.51 3.46 -8.98
N HIS A 280 -11.13 4.46 -8.36
CA HIS A 280 -12.53 4.37 -7.94
C HIS A 280 -13.46 4.27 -9.15
N ALA A 281 -13.23 5.08 -10.19
CA ALA A 281 -14.00 5.00 -11.45
C ALA A 281 -13.89 3.61 -12.09
N LEU A 282 -12.67 3.07 -12.21
CA LEU A 282 -12.45 1.73 -12.77
C LEU A 282 -13.03 0.61 -11.89
N THR A 283 -12.98 0.75 -10.56
CA THR A 283 -13.69 -0.18 -9.65
C THR A 283 -15.19 -0.11 -9.84
N ASP A 284 -15.78 1.08 -9.88
CA ASP A 284 -17.21 1.28 -10.10
C ASP A 284 -17.60 0.69 -11.45
N TYR A 285 -16.79 0.86 -12.50
CA TYR A 285 -17.00 0.25 -13.81
C TYR A 285 -17.04 -1.28 -13.73
N TYR A 286 -16.06 -1.90 -13.07
CA TYR A 286 -16.04 -3.35 -12.91
C TYR A 286 -17.27 -3.87 -12.14
N ARG A 287 -17.66 -3.19 -11.06
CA ARG A 287 -18.75 -3.61 -10.18
C ARG A 287 -20.14 -3.32 -10.75
N GLN A 288 -20.31 -2.23 -11.49
CA GLN A 288 -21.61 -1.73 -11.97
C GLN A 288 -21.84 -2.07 -13.45
N VAL A 289 -20.79 -2.34 -14.23
CA VAL A 289 -20.89 -2.66 -15.66
C VAL A 289 -20.48 -4.11 -15.91
N ILE A 290 -19.20 -4.46 -15.73
CA ILE A 290 -18.68 -5.79 -16.13
C ILE A 290 -19.36 -6.94 -15.40
N MET A 291 -19.40 -6.88 -14.06
CA MET A 291 -19.95 -7.99 -13.26
C MET A 291 -21.45 -8.21 -13.46
N PRO A 292 -22.30 -7.16 -13.53
CA PRO A 292 -23.70 -7.30 -13.94
C PRO A 292 -23.85 -7.87 -15.36
N THR A 293 -23.14 -7.35 -16.36
CA THR A 293 -23.20 -7.88 -17.73
C THR A 293 -22.83 -9.37 -17.79
N LEU A 294 -21.76 -9.78 -17.10
CA LEU A 294 -21.36 -11.18 -17.04
C LEU A 294 -22.43 -12.06 -16.38
N ARG A 295 -23.12 -11.56 -15.35
CA ARG A 295 -24.22 -12.28 -14.69
C ARG A 295 -25.42 -12.44 -15.61
N ASP A 296 -25.79 -11.37 -16.31
CA ASP A 296 -26.95 -11.35 -17.18
C ASP A 296 -26.76 -12.27 -18.39
N GLU A 297 -25.61 -12.20 -19.06
CA GLU A 297 -25.32 -13.08 -20.20
C GLU A 297 -25.10 -14.54 -19.77
N ALA A 298 -24.56 -14.79 -18.57
CA ALA A 298 -24.52 -16.15 -18.02
C ALA A 298 -25.94 -16.69 -17.80
N ALA A 299 -26.83 -15.89 -17.19
CA ALA A 299 -28.21 -16.29 -16.95
C ALA A 299 -28.98 -16.54 -18.26
N GLN A 300 -28.78 -15.72 -19.29
CA GLN A 300 -29.36 -15.91 -20.62
C GLN A 300 -28.88 -17.20 -21.30
N ALA A 301 -27.64 -17.61 -21.05
CA ALA A 301 -27.08 -18.88 -21.50
C ALA A 301 -27.48 -20.08 -20.61
N SER A 302 -28.39 -19.90 -19.65
CA SER A 302 -28.72 -20.89 -18.62
C SER A 302 -27.49 -21.38 -17.82
N GLU A 303 -26.44 -20.57 -17.76
CA GLU A 303 -25.23 -20.80 -16.98
C GLU A 303 -25.28 -20.04 -15.66
N CYS A 304 -24.52 -20.52 -14.67
CA CYS A 304 -24.30 -19.76 -13.44
C CYS A 304 -23.00 -18.97 -13.53
N VAL A 305 -23.01 -17.68 -13.18
CA VAL A 305 -21.78 -16.86 -13.09
C VAL A 305 -20.73 -17.48 -12.16
N ARG A 306 -21.15 -18.27 -11.16
CA ARG A 306 -20.25 -18.98 -10.24
C ARG A 306 -19.50 -20.12 -10.94
N GLY A 307 -20.01 -20.63 -12.07
CA GLY A 307 -19.35 -21.56 -12.95
C GLY A 307 -18.15 -20.94 -13.68
N VAL A 308 -18.10 -19.61 -13.83
CA VAL A 308 -16.89 -18.92 -14.30
C VAL A 308 -15.84 -18.90 -13.18
N PRO A 309 -14.63 -19.44 -13.43
CA PRO A 309 -13.55 -19.45 -12.44
C PRO A 309 -13.31 -18.08 -11.83
N ALA A 310 -13.14 -18.03 -10.50
CA ALA A 310 -12.96 -16.77 -9.79
C ALA A 310 -11.75 -15.96 -10.27
N LYS A 311 -10.68 -16.63 -10.75
CA LYS A 311 -9.50 -16.01 -11.34
C LYS A 311 -9.85 -15.25 -12.63
N LEU A 312 -10.69 -15.83 -13.51
CA LEU A 312 -11.12 -15.18 -14.75
C LEU A 312 -12.09 -14.03 -14.49
N ARG A 313 -13.02 -14.19 -13.53
CA ARG A 313 -13.92 -13.09 -13.14
C ARG A 313 -13.13 -11.86 -12.68
N ARG A 314 -12.15 -12.05 -11.80
CA ARG A 314 -11.27 -10.96 -11.32
C ARG A 314 -10.43 -10.36 -12.45
N ALA A 315 -9.89 -11.18 -13.34
CA ALA A 315 -9.08 -10.73 -14.46
C ALA A 315 -9.80 -9.77 -15.43
N LEU A 316 -11.13 -9.82 -15.50
CA LEU A 316 -11.89 -8.83 -16.27
C LEU A 316 -11.73 -7.39 -15.72
N ALA A 317 -11.40 -7.25 -14.43
CA ALA A 317 -11.16 -5.96 -13.79
C ALA A 317 -9.84 -5.31 -14.21
N ASP A 318 -8.84 -6.10 -14.64
CA ASP A 318 -7.49 -5.62 -15.01
C ASP A 318 -7.13 -5.88 -16.49
N GLY A 319 -8.02 -6.54 -17.25
CA GLY A 319 -7.79 -6.90 -18.64
C GLY A 319 -6.96 -8.17 -18.83
N GLY A 320 -6.89 -9.06 -17.84
CA GLY A 320 -6.15 -10.32 -17.91
C GLY A 320 -4.65 -10.15 -17.77
N ARG A 321 -4.19 -9.03 -17.20
CA ARG A 321 -2.77 -8.67 -17.10
C ARG A 321 -1.96 -9.72 -16.33
N TRP A 322 -2.58 -10.32 -15.32
CA TRP A 322 -1.94 -11.28 -14.41
C TRP A 322 -2.19 -12.74 -14.77
N LEU A 323 -2.82 -12.99 -15.92
CA LEU A 323 -3.04 -14.35 -16.40
C LEU A 323 -1.82 -14.86 -17.18
N ASP A 324 -1.52 -16.14 -17.00
CA ASP A 324 -0.64 -16.91 -17.88
C ASP A 324 -1.25 -17.02 -19.29
N GLY A 325 -0.50 -17.56 -20.25
CA GLY A 325 -0.95 -17.68 -21.64
C GLY A 325 -2.27 -18.45 -21.77
N GLU A 326 -2.39 -19.56 -21.03
CA GLU A 326 -3.61 -20.37 -21.01
C GLU A 326 -4.79 -19.62 -20.38
N GLY A 327 -4.57 -18.95 -19.25
CA GLY A 327 -5.59 -18.13 -18.60
C GLY A 327 -6.09 -17.01 -19.50
N ARG A 328 -5.20 -16.31 -20.22
CA ARG A 328 -5.57 -15.28 -21.20
C ARG A 328 -6.40 -15.85 -22.32
N ALA A 329 -6.01 -17.00 -22.89
CA ALA A 329 -6.79 -17.67 -23.91
C ALA A 329 -8.20 -18.03 -23.41
N ARG A 330 -8.31 -18.59 -22.20
CA ARG A 330 -9.61 -18.89 -21.58
C ARG A 330 -10.45 -17.64 -21.34
N MET A 331 -9.85 -16.53 -20.92
CA MET A 331 -10.55 -15.25 -20.74
C MET A 331 -11.02 -14.67 -22.07
N GLN A 332 -10.20 -14.76 -23.10
CA GLN A 332 -10.56 -14.30 -24.44
C GLN A 332 -11.76 -15.10 -24.99
N THR A 333 -11.73 -16.43 -24.87
CA THR A 333 -12.86 -17.29 -25.23
C THR A 333 -14.13 -16.94 -24.44
N LEU A 334 -14.01 -16.61 -23.15
CA LEU A 334 -15.14 -16.18 -22.31
C LEU A 334 -15.78 -14.90 -22.86
N ILE A 335 -14.95 -13.93 -23.27
CA ILE A 335 -15.36 -12.63 -23.81
C ILE A 335 -15.96 -12.79 -25.21
N GLU A 336 -15.34 -13.58 -26.09
CA GLU A 336 -15.81 -13.77 -27.46
C GLU A 336 -17.17 -14.46 -27.55
N ARG A 337 -17.47 -15.35 -26.62
CA ARG A 337 -18.79 -16.03 -26.53
C ARG A 337 -19.92 -15.11 -26.05
N ARG A 338 -19.60 -13.89 -25.63
CA ARG A 338 -20.50 -12.98 -24.89
C ARG A 338 -20.46 -11.58 -25.52
N PRO A 339 -21.32 -11.28 -26.50
CA PRO A 339 -21.21 -10.06 -27.31
C PRO A 339 -21.35 -8.77 -26.50
N THR A 340 -22.20 -8.76 -25.46
CA THR A 340 -22.37 -7.60 -24.58
C THR A 340 -21.15 -7.43 -23.70
N LEU A 341 -20.65 -8.53 -23.11
CA LEU A 341 -19.41 -8.53 -22.31
C LEU A 341 -18.22 -8.00 -23.12
N ARG A 342 -18.06 -8.44 -24.37
CA ARG A 342 -17.03 -7.92 -25.28
C ARG A 342 -17.13 -6.42 -25.44
N THR A 343 -18.34 -5.92 -25.72
CA THR A 343 -18.58 -4.49 -25.89
C THR A 343 -18.21 -3.70 -24.62
N VAL A 344 -18.66 -4.14 -23.43
CA VAL A 344 -18.33 -3.44 -22.18
C VAL A 344 -16.84 -3.53 -21.84
N VAL A 345 -16.13 -4.60 -22.22
CA VAL A 345 -14.68 -4.70 -22.05
C VAL A 345 -13.94 -3.72 -22.96
N GLU A 346 -14.38 -3.56 -24.21
CA GLU A 346 -13.85 -2.56 -25.15
C GLU A 346 -14.08 -1.13 -24.64
N PHE A 347 -15.28 -0.83 -24.12
CA PHE A 347 -15.55 0.47 -23.48
C PHE A 347 -14.61 0.72 -22.29
N ARG A 348 -14.32 -0.30 -21.46
CA ARG A 348 -13.35 -0.15 -20.36
C ARG A 348 -11.96 0.23 -20.88
N ALA A 349 -11.49 -0.46 -21.93
CA ALA A 349 -10.19 -0.20 -22.52
C ALA A 349 -10.08 1.22 -23.07
N ARG A 350 -11.14 1.72 -23.72
CA ARG A 350 -11.21 3.09 -24.23
C ARG A 350 -11.29 4.13 -23.13
N LEU A 351 -12.00 3.86 -22.04
CA LEU A 351 -12.00 4.72 -20.86
C LEU A 351 -10.59 4.84 -20.28
N LEU A 352 -9.91 3.71 -20.09
CA LEU A 352 -8.53 3.69 -19.58
C LEU A 352 -7.60 4.50 -20.49
N ALA A 353 -7.70 4.32 -21.82
CA ALA A 353 -6.92 5.09 -22.79
C ALA A 353 -7.22 6.60 -22.74
N ALA A 354 -8.47 7.00 -22.47
CA ALA A 354 -8.83 8.40 -22.27
C ALA A 354 -8.19 8.98 -20.99
N LEU A 355 -8.10 8.19 -19.92
CA LEU A 355 -7.50 8.60 -18.64
C LEU A 355 -5.97 8.62 -18.66
N ASP A 356 -5.34 7.79 -19.50
CA ASP A 356 -3.88 7.75 -19.67
C ASP A 356 -3.35 8.82 -20.65
N GLN A 357 -4.25 9.57 -21.30
CA GLN A 357 -3.88 10.66 -22.20
C GLN A 357 -3.23 11.82 -21.42
N ARG A 358 -2.03 12.22 -21.86
CA ARG A 358 -1.22 13.24 -21.19
C ARG A 358 -1.62 14.67 -21.56
N VAL A 359 -2.28 14.86 -22.69
CA VAL A 359 -2.77 16.18 -23.14
C VAL A 359 -4.18 16.40 -22.57
N PRO A 360 -4.40 17.34 -21.62
CA PRO A 360 -5.68 17.48 -20.92
C PRO A 360 -6.87 17.74 -21.83
N GLU A 361 -6.70 18.56 -22.86
CA GLU A 361 -7.75 18.84 -23.84
C GLU A 361 -8.16 17.60 -24.61
N GLN A 362 -7.19 16.77 -25.01
CA GLN A 362 -7.46 15.52 -25.70
C GLN A 362 -8.09 14.49 -24.75
N ALA A 363 -7.65 14.44 -23.50
CA ALA A 363 -8.25 13.58 -22.48
C ALA A 363 -9.73 13.95 -22.26
N LEU A 364 -10.04 15.26 -22.19
CA LEU A 364 -11.42 15.75 -22.06
C LEU A 364 -12.27 15.36 -23.26
N LYS A 365 -11.77 15.58 -24.49
CA LYS A 365 -12.47 15.20 -25.73
C LYS A 365 -12.74 13.70 -25.78
N ASN A 366 -11.73 12.88 -25.46
CA ASN A 366 -11.86 11.43 -25.42
C ASN A 366 -12.91 10.99 -24.38
N LEU A 367 -12.92 11.62 -23.19
CA LEU A 367 -13.90 11.33 -22.15
C LEU A 367 -15.32 11.75 -22.57
N GLN A 368 -15.49 12.91 -23.19
CA GLN A 368 -16.78 13.36 -23.72
C GLN A 368 -17.30 12.42 -24.81
N GLN A 369 -16.43 12.01 -25.74
CA GLN A 369 -16.78 11.03 -26.77
C GLN A 369 -17.20 9.70 -26.14
N TRP A 370 -16.43 9.21 -25.18
CA TRP A 370 -16.73 7.99 -24.45
C TRP A 370 -18.12 8.03 -23.79
N VAL A 371 -18.47 9.13 -23.13
CA VAL A 371 -19.78 9.31 -22.48
C VAL A 371 -20.91 9.28 -23.50
N ARG A 372 -20.79 10.02 -24.62
CA ARG A 372 -21.82 10.04 -25.67
C ARG A 372 -22.08 8.67 -26.25
N GLU A 373 -21.01 7.93 -26.56
CA GLU A 373 -21.12 6.59 -27.12
C GLU A 373 -21.68 5.58 -26.11
N ALA A 374 -21.33 5.72 -24.83
CA ALA A 374 -21.86 4.86 -23.77
C ALA A 374 -23.36 5.10 -23.56
N GLU A 375 -23.80 6.36 -23.60
CA GLU A 375 -25.22 6.74 -23.55
C GLU A 375 -26.00 6.23 -24.77
N ALA A 376 -25.38 6.23 -25.96
CA ALA A 376 -25.98 5.72 -27.20
C ALA A 376 -25.87 4.20 -27.39
N SER A 377 -25.21 3.47 -26.47
CA SER A 377 -24.86 2.05 -26.66
C SER A 377 -26.04 1.08 -26.65
N GLY A 378 -27.20 1.48 -26.11
CA GLY A 378 -28.33 0.59 -25.84
C GLY A 378 -28.11 -0.40 -24.68
N ILE A 379 -26.95 -0.35 -24.01
CA ILE A 379 -26.62 -1.22 -22.88
C ILE A 379 -26.89 -0.45 -21.58
N SER A 380 -27.97 -0.82 -20.89
CA SER A 380 -28.47 -0.09 -19.70
C SER A 380 -27.41 0.17 -18.63
N VAL A 381 -26.57 -0.82 -18.30
CA VAL A 381 -25.50 -0.65 -17.30
C VAL A 381 -24.42 0.34 -17.72
N LEU A 382 -24.11 0.42 -19.02
CA LEU A 382 -23.17 1.41 -19.56
C LEU A 382 -23.75 2.82 -19.51
N GLN A 383 -25.03 2.96 -19.88
CA GLN A 383 -25.74 4.24 -19.83
C GLN A 383 -25.81 4.80 -18.41
N GLN A 384 -26.18 3.95 -17.44
CA GLN A 384 -26.22 4.32 -16.02
C GLN A 384 -24.84 4.74 -15.49
N TYR A 385 -23.80 3.98 -15.83
CA TYR A 385 -22.45 4.33 -15.42
C TYR A 385 -21.97 5.63 -16.07
N ALA A 386 -22.26 5.87 -17.35
CA ALA A 386 -21.90 7.12 -18.04
C ALA A 386 -22.58 8.33 -17.39
N ALA A 387 -23.86 8.21 -17.02
CA ALA A 387 -24.60 9.24 -16.31
C ALA A 387 -23.99 9.58 -14.94
N ARG A 388 -23.49 8.56 -14.23
CA ARG A 388 -22.78 8.73 -12.96
C ARG A 388 -21.39 9.36 -13.17
N LEU A 389 -20.62 8.86 -14.15
CA LEU A 389 -19.24 9.28 -14.42
C LEU A 389 -19.16 10.77 -14.80
N LYS A 390 -20.07 11.25 -15.64
CA LYS A 390 -20.06 12.66 -16.07
C LYS A 390 -20.35 13.63 -14.93
N ALA A 391 -21.00 13.15 -13.87
CA ALA A 391 -21.34 13.91 -12.69
C ALA A 391 -20.23 13.91 -11.61
N TYR A 392 -19.12 13.18 -11.79
CA TYR A 392 -18.04 13.14 -10.79
C TYR A 392 -17.48 14.55 -10.51
N ALA A 393 -17.24 14.83 -9.24
CA ALA A 393 -16.66 16.08 -8.78
C ALA A 393 -15.72 15.86 -7.59
N LEU A 394 -14.87 16.85 -7.34
CA LEU A 394 -14.12 16.93 -6.11
C LEU A 394 -15.00 17.64 -5.06
N PRO A 395 -14.86 17.30 -3.76
CA PRO A 395 -15.59 17.99 -2.71
C PRO A 395 -15.16 19.47 -2.68
N ALA A 396 -16.13 20.34 -2.44
CA ALA A 396 -15.96 21.79 -2.38
C ALA A 396 -14.97 22.24 -1.28
#